data_AF-A0A9E2QQG6-F1
#
_entry.id   AF-A0A9E2QQG6-F1
#
_cell.length_a   1.000
_cell.length_b   1.000
_cell.length_c   1.000
_cell.angle_alpha   90.00
_cell.angle_beta   90.00
_cell.angle_gamma   90.00
#
_symmetry.space_group_name_H-M   'P 1'
#
loop_
_entity.id
_entity.type
_entity.pdbx_description
1 polymer ?
#
loop_
_entity_poly.entity_id
_entity_poly.type
_entity_poly.pdbx_seq_one_letter_code
_entity_poly.pdbx_strand_id
1 'polypeptide(L)'
;MFRILIWLIPLLSNFIIKSNAQGLIDGKNLVQDSSFEEIDSCSGNSYGILFLKKWWPPNGPIAVYYSACSPLPNETPSGVSLNVPYTGTMDLYQQAHTGSAFIELGMRFIDDKIYTTSYIETLLIDTLESNQEYCVEFYINLPDFMINNYYTGQTTLSYKYITGFFSDTSIATFPSQDHGLVYYYDFYPSFKAYSSDSSYVVDTLNWIRMSSQYTAIGGERFLTIGSLKISRSDFYIISNPSAKHALAVHFIDDVAVYKGKCREEEKQQKTFFNLYPNPGSGVFSLNYGVAQNAQLVVYDILGRTVLYETLAADKVLHHFNLSQMSNGMYFLKVISKDDENLYSQKFLLQR
;
A
#
# COMPACT_ATOMS: atom_id res chain seq x y z
N MET A 1 -42.76 52.71 8.43
CA MET A 1 -43.66 51.61 8.84
C MET A 1 -43.39 50.47 7.86
N PHE A 2 -42.68 49.43 8.30
CA PHE A 2 -42.57 48.05 7.79
C PHE A 2 -41.22 47.49 8.29
N ARG A 3 -41.29 46.79 9.42
CA ARG A 3 -40.23 45.91 9.93
C ARG A 3 -40.34 44.59 9.17
N ILE A 4 -39.25 44.09 8.61
CA ILE A 4 -39.13 42.68 8.24
C ILE A 4 -37.92 42.14 8.99
N LEU A 5 -38.19 41.32 10.00
CA LEU A 5 -37.22 40.49 10.72
C LEU A 5 -36.68 39.43 9.75
N ILE A 6 -35.38 39.39 9.54
CA ILE A 6 -34.69 38.25 8.93
C ILE A 6 -34.30 37.31 10.06
N TRP A 7 -34.99 36.18 10.19
CA TRP A 7 -34.55 35.06 11.01
C TRP A 7 -33.57 34.21 10.20
N LEU A 8 -32.29 34.31 10.53
CA LEU A 8 -31.26 33.35 10.10
C LEU A 8 -31.43 32.06 10.92
N ILE A 9 -32.00 31.03 10.30
CA ILE A 9 -31.97 29.66 10.81
C ILE A 9 -30.69 29.02 10.25
N PRO A 10 -29.70 28.61 11.08
CA PRO A 10 -28.63 27.77 10.58
C PRO A 10 -29.16 26.34 10.45
N LEU A 11 -29.35 25.88 9.21
CA LEU A 11 -29.50 24.47 8.89
C LEU A 11 -28.14 23.78 9.12
N LEU A 12 -27.88 23.40 10.37
CA LEU A 12 -26.88 22.38 10.70
C LEU A 12 -27.49 21.03 10.35
N SER A 13 -27.35 20.60 9.09
CA SER A 13 -27.55 19.18 8.76
C SER A 13 -26.31 18.42 9.18
N ASN A 14 -26.33 17.91 10.41
CA ASN A 14 -25.46 16.81 10.82
C ASN A 14 -25.80 15.58 9.96
N PHE A 15 -25.10 15.41 8.84
CA PHE A 15 -25.06 14.13 8.15
C PHE A 15 -24.16 13.19 8.93
N ILE A 16 -24.74 12.51 9.92
CA ILE A 16 -24.16 11.29 10.46
C ILE A 16 -24.44 10.21 9.43
N ILE A 17 -23.47 9.95 8.54
CA ILE A 17 -23.43 8.70 7.80
C ILE A 17 -23.15 7.62 8.84
N LYS A 18 -24.21 6.96 9.32
CA LYS A 18 -24.07 5.68 10.00
C LYS A 18 -23.68 4.66 8.92
N SER A 19 -22.39 4.54 8.65
CA SER A 19 -21.88 3.32 8.04
C SER A 19 -22.14 2.19 9.04
N ASN A 20 -22.67 1.07 8.56
CA ASN A 20 -22.74 -0.16 9.34
C ASN A 20 -21.32 -0.71 9.53
N ALA A 21 -20.54 -0.07 10.39
CA ALA A 21 -19.27 -0.61 10.88
C ALA A 21 -19.57 -1.56 12.04
N GLN A 22 -20.11 -2.74 11.74
CA GLN A 22 -20.02 -3.88 12.65
C GLN A 22 -18.62 -4.49 12.47
N GLY A 23 -17.62 -3.82 13.05
CA GLY A 23 -16.23 -4.22 12.94
C GLY A 23 -15.20 -3.22 13.45
N LEU A 24 -15.53 -2.33 14.39
CA LEU A 24 -14.54 -1.49 15.07
C LEU A 24 -14.40 -1.98 16.52
N ILE A 25 -13.54 -2.97 16.73
CA ILE A 25 -12.92 -3.15 18.04
C ILE A 25 -11.81 -2.12 18.09
N ASP A 26 -12.02 -1.09 18.90
CA ASP A 26 -11.09 -0.02 19.23
C ASP A 26 -9.89 -0.59 20.01
N GLY A 27 -8.99 -1.26 19.29
CA GLY A 27 -7.74 -1.77 19.83
C GLY A 27 -6.67 -0.70 19.74
N LYS A 28 -6.13 -0.28 20.89
CA LYS A 28 -4.92 0.54 20.97
C LYS A 28 -3.78 -0.18 20.24
N ASN A 29 -3.06 0.52 19.36
CA ASN A 29 -1.84 -0.02 18.75
C ASN A 29 -0.83 -0.34 19.86
N LEU A 30 -0.35 -1.58 19.89
CA LEU A 30 0.66 -2.10 20.83
C LEU A 30 2.09 -1.83 20.35
N VAL A 31 2.27 -1.37 19.12
CA VAL A 31 3.59 -1.01 18.59
C VAL A 31 3.95 0.42 19.04
N GLN A 32 5.14 0.58 19.60
CA GLN A 32 5.70 1.90 19.91
C GLN A 32 6.31 2.49 18.65
N ASP A 33 6.21 3.82 18.48
CA ASP A 33 6.81 4.53 17.35
C ASP A 33 6.54 3.82 15.99
N SER A 34 5.26 3.62 15.71
CA SER A 34 4.79 2.81 14.58
C SER A 34 5.22 3.34 13.21
N SER A 35 5.49 4.65 13.12
CA SER A 35 5.92 5.36 11.92
C SER A 35 7.40 5.78 11.96
N PHE A 36 8.19 5.24 12.90
CA PHE A 36 9.66 5.40 12.93
C PHE A 36 10.18 6.85 13.08
N GLU A 37 9.50 7.68 13.86
CA GLU A 37 9.85 9.10 14.06
C GLU A 37 10.70 9.33 15.31
N GLU A 38 10.75 8.38 16.26
CA GLU A 38 11.51 8.51 17.50
C GLU A 38 12.98 8.10 17.32
N ILE A 39 13.83 9.08 17.04
CA ILE A 39 15.29 8.91 16.88
C ILE A 39 16.11 9.49 18.04
N ASP A 40 17.29 8.92 18.28
CA ASP A 40 18.34 9.50 19.15
C ASP A 40 19.16 10.57 18.43
N SER A 41 19.44 10.34 17.15
CA SER A 41 20.13 11.28 16.27
C SER A 41 19.77 11.00 14.82
N CYS A 42 19.90 12.00 13.95
CA CYS A 42 19.79 11.75 12.51
C CYS A 42 20.89 10.81 12.03
N SER A 43 20.54 9.91 11.09
CA SER A 43 21.42 8.86 10.58
C SER A 43 22.72 9.39 9.95
N GLY A 44 22.72 10.64 9.49
CA GLY A 44 23.86 11.25 8.79
C GLY A 44 24.26 10.52 7.50
N ASN A 45 23.34 9.73 6.92
CA ASN A 45 23.55 8.75 5.82
C ASN A 45 24.23 7.44 6.21
N SER A 46 24.23 7.07 7.49
CA SER A 46 24.63 5.72 7.91
C SER A 46 23.54 4.72 7.56
N TYR A 47 23.89 3.63 6.87
CA TYR A 47 23.01 2.47 6.73
C TYR A 47 22.74 1.82 8.10
N GLY A 48 21.59 1.15 8.21
CA GLY A 48 21.13 0.59 9.48
C GLY A 48 19.99 1.39 10.09
N ILE A 49 19.52 0.92 11.24
CA ILE A 49 18.43 1.53 12.02
C ILE A 49 18.82 1.75 13.50
N LEU A 50 20.11 1.72 13.82
CA LEU A 50 20.63 1.76 15.21
C LEU A 50 20.38 3.09 15.94
N PHE A 51 19.91 4.11 15.24
CA PHE A 51 19.56 5.42 15.79
C PHE A 51 18.07 5.56 16.13
N LEU A 52 17.25 4.54 15.83
CA LEU A 52 15.86 4.50 16.29
C LEU A 52 15.82 4.12 17.77
N LYS A 53 14.97 4.79 18.54
CA LYS A 53 14.82 4.55 19.99
C LYS A 53 14.05 3.28 20.30
N LYS A 54 13.09 2.94 19.44
CA LYS A 54 12.10 1.89 19.68
C LYS A 54 12.25 0.66 18.79
N TRP A 55 13.13 0.76 17.80
CA TRP A 55 13.38 -0.27 16.80
C TRP A 55 14.86 -0.55 16.71
N TRP A 56 15.22 -1.82 16.58
CA TRP A 56 16.62 -2.22 16.40
C TRP A 56 16.71 -3.39 15.42
N PRO A 57 17.89 -3.58 14.80
CA PRO A 57 18.07 -4.65 13.84
C PRO A 57 18.59 -5.91 14.55
N PRO A 58 17.82 -7.01 14.63
CA PRO A 58 18.25 -8.18 15.39
C PRO A 58 19.46 -8.89 14.74
N ASN A 59 19.64 -8.77 13.42
CA ASN A 59 20.72 -9.41 12.66
C ASN A 59 21.77 -8.46 12.06
N GLY A 60 21.92 -7.25 12.63
CA GLY A 60 22.89 -6.25 12.16
C GLY A 60 22.31 -5.24 11.15
N PRO A 61 23.07 -4.21 10.75
CA PRO A 61 22.56 -3.00 10.08
C PRO A 61 22.24 -3.22 8.59
N ILE A 62 21.39 -4.19 8.26
CA ILE A 62 20.98 -4.51 6.89
C ILE A 62 19.72 -3.73 6.50
N ALA A 63 18.77 -3.56 7.43
CA ALA A 63 17.63 -2.66 7.22
C ALA A 63 18.15 -1.23 7.06
N VAL A 64 17.55 -0.45 6.17
CA VAL A 64 17.95 0.95 5.92
C VAL A 64 16.84 1.86 6.37
N TYR A 65 17.16 2.96 7.04
CA TYR A 65 16.17 3.95 7.43
C TYR A 65 16.31 5.23 6.62
N TYR A 66 15.18 5.70 6.15
CA TYR A 66 15.03 6.92 5.36
C TYR A 66 14.28 7.94 6.21
N SER A 67 14.75 9.18 6.22
CA SER A 67 14.13 10.26 7.00
C SER A 67 14.41 11.62 6.40
N ALA A 68 13.45 12.54 6.54
CA ALA A 68 13.60 13.94 6.16
C ALA A 68 14.77 14.65 6.86
N CYS A 69 15.30 14.10 7.96
CA CYS A 69 16.44 14.68 8.66
C CYS A 69 17.80 14.17 8.17
N SER A 70 17.84 13.21 7.23
CA SER A 70 19.06 12.81 6.56
C SER A 70 19.59 13.96 5.66
N PRO A 71 20.92 14.16 5.55
CA PRO A 71 21.49 15.21 4.71
C PRO A 71 21.06 15.09 3.24
N LEU A 72 20.88 16.21 2.56
CA LEU A 72 20.55 16.25 1.14
C LEU A 72 21.73 15.78 0.27
N PRO A 73 21.51 15.32 -0.98
CA PRO A 73 22.57 14.80 -1.85
C PRO A 73 23.78 15.73 -2.04
N ASN A 74 23.55 17.04 -2.09
CA ASN A 74 24.60 18.06 -2.20
C ASN A 74 25.38 18.29 -0.90
N GLU A 75 24.93 17.73 0.21
CA GLU A 75 25.54 17.83 1.54
C GLU A 75 26.37 16.58 1.88
N THR A 76 26.40 15.56 1.00
CA THR A 76 27.10 14.30 1.24
C THR A 76 28.32 14.16 0.32
N PRO A 77 29.49 13.74 0.82
CA PRO A 77 30.67 13.55 -0.02
C PRO A 77 30.48 12.49 -1.12
N SER A 78 29.60 11.51 -0.91
CA SER A 78 29.30 10.44 -1.86
C SER A 78 28.19 10.80 -2.85
N GLY A 79 27.47 11.91 -2.63
CA GLY A 79 26.22 12.24 -3.32
C GLY A 79 25.02 11.39 -2.87
N VAL A 80 25.24 10.28 -2.15
CA VAL A 80 24.17 9.38 -1.68
C VAL A 80 23.47 10.01 -0.48
N SER A 81 22.15 10.08 -0.54
CA SER A 81 21.30 10.59 0.53
C SER A 81 20.23 9.57 0.90
N LEU A 82 19.89 9.48 2.19
CA LEU A 82 18.73 8.72 2.68
C LEU A 82 17.59 9.68 3.09
N ASN A 83 17.48 10.82 2.40
CA ASN A 83 16.48 11.85 2.67
C ASN A 83 15.11 11.49 2.09
N VAL A 84 14.05 11.86 2.81
CA VAL A 84 12.66 11.74 2.39
C VAL A 84 12.13 13.12 2.02
N PRO A 85 11.44 13.28 0.89
CA PRO A 85 11.01 12.22 -0.02
C PRO A 85 12.02 11.83 -1.10
N TYR A 86 13.14 12.54 -1.23
CA TYR A 86 14.04 12.39 -2.36
C TYR A 86 15.48 12.08 -1.94
N THR A 87 16.01 10.97 -2.45
CA THR A 87 17.31 10.42 -2.05
C THR A 87 18.45 10.78 -3.01
N GLY A 88 18.18 11.47 -4.13
CA GLY A 88 19.18 12.01 -5.06
C GLY A 88 19.88 11.01 -5.98
N THR A 89 20.48 9.97 -5.43
CA THR A 89 21.39 9.08 -6.20
C THR A 89 20.70 8.00 -7.02
N MET A 90 19.39 7.84 -6.86
CA MET A 90 18.61 6.80 -7.54
C MET A 90 17.37 7.35 -8.24
N ASP A 91 17.24 8.69 -8.32
CA ASP A 91 16.01 9.40 -8.70
C ASP A 91 14.75 8.91 -7.96
N LEU A 92 14.96 8.27 -6.80
CA LEU A 92 13.91 7.72 -5.97
C LEU A 92 13.17 8.85 -5.29
N TYR A 93 11.86 8.90 -5.55
CA TYR A 93 10.93 9.76 -4.85
C TYR A 93 9.89 8.91 -4.13
N GLN A 94 9.87 8.94 -2.81
CA GLN A 94 8.84 8.31 -1.99
C GLN A 94 8.55 9.15 -0.77
N GLN A 95 7.31 9.60 -0.63
CA GLN A 95 6.82 10.22 0.61
C GLN A 95 6.55 9.13 1.65
N ALA A 96 6.85 9.42 2.93
CA ALA A 96 6.44 8.58 4.05
C ALA A 96 4.90 8.43 4.04
N HIS A 97 4.40 7.29 4.54
CA HIS A 97 2.96 7.09 4.66
C HIS A 97 2.41 7.96 5.78
N THR A 98 3.10 7.97 6.92
CA THR A 98 2.86 8.89 8.04
C THR A 98 4.17 9.56 8.43
N GLY A 99 4.09 10.84 8.80
CA GLY A 99 5.27 11.55 9.31
C GLY A 99 6.28 11.86 8.22
N SER A 100 7.55 11.53 8.50
CA SER A 100 8.70 11.98 7.73
C SER A 100 9.78 10.92 7.55
N ALA A 101 9.51 9.68 7.96
CA ALA A 101 10.46 8.58 7.89
C ALA A 101 9.81 7.24 7.53
N PHE A 102 10.62 6.28 7.08
CA PHE A 102 10.23 4.89 6.86
C PHE A 102 11.45 3.98 6.83
N ILE A 103 11.24 2.67 6.87
CA ILE A 103 12.31 1.66 6.81
C ILE A 103 12.28 0.94 5.47
N GLU A 104 13.44 0.54 4.96
CA GLU A 104 13.61 -0.41 3.88
C GLU A 104 13.97 -1.78 4.43
N LEU A 105 13.23 -2.78 3.96
CA LEU A 105 13.57 -4.19 4.11
C LEU A 105 14.13 -4.72 2.80
N GLY A 106 15.37 -5.21 2.84
CA GLY A 106 16.09 -5.74 1.69
C GLY A 106 16.47 -7.22 1.86
N MET A 107 16.36 -7.98 0.78
CA MET A 107 16.87 -9.35 0.69
C MET A 107 17.54 -9.62 -0.65
N ARG A 108 18.72 -10.25 -0.60
CA ARG A 108 19.51 -10.62 -1.77
C ARG A 108 19.63 -12.12 -1.89
N PHE A 109 19.50 -12.63 -3.11
CA PHE A 109 19.78 -14.02 -3.47
C PHE A 109 20.99 -14.14 -4.41
N ILE A 110 21.73 -15.24 -4.25
CA ILE A 110 22.76 -15.69 -5.18
C ILE A 110 22.54 -17.20 -5.41
N ASP A 111 22.31 -17.59 -6.67
CA ASP A 111 22.01 -18.98 -7.06
C ASP A 111 20.88 -19.58 -6.19
N ASP A 112 19.79 -18.82 -6.05
CA ASP A 112 18.56 -19.14 -5.29
C ASP A 112 18.74 -19.33 -3.77
N LYS A 113 19.95 -19.10 -3.26
CA LYS A 113 20.23 -19.07 -1.82
C LYS A 113 20.15 -17.65 -1.30
N ILE A 114 19.60 -17.50 -0.10
CA ILE A 114 19.59 -16.21 0.61
C ILE A 114 21.04 -15.86 0.93
N TYR A 115 21.46 -14.68 0.50
CA TYR A 115 22.79 -14.13 0.76
C TYR A 115 22.72 -13.10 1.90
N THR A 116 21.74 -12.20 1.87
CA THR A 116 21.48 -11.22 2.94
C THR A 116 19.98 -11.02 3.07
N THR A 117 19.51 -10.75 4.29
CA THR A 117 18.11 -10.34 4.56
C THR A 117 18.12 -9.37 5.73
N SER A 118 17.25 -8.37 5.72
CA SER A 118 17.03 -7.47 6.85
C SER A 118 15.89 -7.96 7.74
N TYR A 119 16.01 -7.68 9.03
CA TYR A 119 14.91 -7.74 9.98
C TYR A 119 14.88 -6.44 10.79
N ILE A 120 13.72 -6.12 11.35
CA ILE A 120 13.54 -5.09 12.37
C ILE A 120 12.78 -5.69 13.55
N GLU A 121 13.15 -5.30 14.76
CA GLU A 121 12.52 -5.77 15.99
C GLU A 121 12.13 -4.59 16.89
N THR A 122 11.01 -4.73 17.60
CA THR A 122 10.54 -3.78 18.62
C THR A 122 9.96 -4.49 19.83
N LEU A 123 9.90 -3.77 20.95
CA LEU A 123 9.19 -4.16 22.17
C LEU A 123 7.77 -3.60 22.13
N LEU A 124 6.78 -4.48 22.28
CA LEU A 124 5.39 -4.10 22.38
C LEU A 124 5.11 -3.32 23.68
N ILE A 125 4.11 -2.43 23.64
CA ILE A 125 3.63 -1.66 24.78
C ILE A 125 3.10 -2.58 25.88
N ASP A 126 2.47 -3.68 25.49
CA ASP A 126 1.95 -4.70 26.39
C ASP A 126 2.17 -6.10 25.82
N THR A 127 2.13 -7.09 26.69
CA THR A 127 2.31 -8.51 26.36
C THR A 127 1.03 -9.08 25.75
N LEU A 128 1.15 -9.90 24.72
CA LEU A 128 0.01 -10.58 24.12
C LEU A 128 -0.58 -11.62 25.09
N GLU A 129 -1.90 -11.59 25.20
CA GLU A 129 -2.67 -12.52 26.03
C GLU A 129 -2.90 -13.86 25.32
N SER A 130 -2.78 -14.95 26.07
CA SER A 130 -2.99 -16.32 25.57
C SER A 130 -4.38 -16.52 24.95
N ASN A 131 -4.42 -17.20 23.81
CA ASN A 131 -5.63 -17.56 23.08
C ASN A 131 -6.51 -16.35 22.69
N GLN A 132 -5.88 -15.17 22.54
CA GLN A 132 -6.53 -13.98 21.99
C GLN A 132 -6.10 -13.79 20.54
N GLU A 133 -7.02 -13.29 19.73
CA GLU A 133 -6.74 -12.88 18.35
C GLU A 133 -6.13 -11.47 18.34
N TYR A 134 -5.10 -11.29 17.51
CA TYR A 134 -4.47 -10.01 17.22
C TYR A 134 -4.35 -9.82 15.71
N CYS A 135 -4.56 -8.60 15.24
CA CYS A 135 -4.18 -8.21 13.90
C CYS A 135 -2.77 -7.62 13.93
N VAL A 136 -1.98 -7.99 12.93
CA VAL A 136 -0.75 -7.27 12.55
C VAL A 136 -0.99 -6.62 11.21
N GLU A 137 -0.72 -5.33 11.10
CA GLU A 137 -0.78 -4.59 9.84
C GLU A 137 0.38 -3.60 9.71
N PHE A 138 0.74 -3.30 8.47
CA PHE A 138 1.74 -2.29 8.12
C PHE A 138 1.58 -1.93 6.65
N TYR A 139 2.13 -0.81 6.23
CA TYR A 139 2.10 -0.36 4.85
C TYR A 139 3.43 -0.65 4.18
N ILE A 140 3.40 -1.08 2.91
CA ILE A 140 4.61 -1.30 2.12
C ILE A 140 4.54 -0.63 0.76
N ASN A 141 5.71 -0.30 0.22
CA ASN A 141 5.85 0.25 -1.12
C ASN A 141 7.04 -0.42 -1.84
N LEU A 142 6.89 -0.68 -3.14
CA LEU A 142 8.00 -1.13 -3.97
C LEU A 142 8.72 0.11 -4.52
N PRO A 143 10.02 0.34 -4.22
CA PRO A 143 10.74 1.49 -4.74
C PRO A 143 10.80 1.47 -6.27
N ASP A 144 10.59 2.61 -6.92
CA ASP A 144 10.57 2.73 -8.40
C ASP A 144 11.88 2.28 -9.08
N PHE A 145 13.03 2.51 -8.44
CA PHE A 145 14.34 2.09 -8.94
C PHE A 145 14.44 0.56 -9.10
N MET A 146 13.64 -0.20 -8.35
CA MET A 146 13.59 -1.65 -8.47
C MET A 146 13.02 -2.10 -9.81
N ILE A 147 12.17 -1.30 -10.46
CA ILE A 147 11.63 -1.61 -11.80
C ILE A 147 12.65 -1.25 -12.90
N ASN A 148 13.35 -0.12 -12.74
CA ASN A 148 14.25 0.42 -13.76
C ASN A 148 15.66 -0.24 -13.77
N ASN A 149 15.90 -1.19 -12.87
CA ASN A 149 17.04 -2.12 -12.85
C ASN A 149 18.40 -1.45 -13.13
N TYR A 150 18.73 -0.45 -12.31
CA TYR A 150 20.00 0.32 -12.39
C TYR A 150 21.25 -0.57 -12.21
N TYR A 151 21.08 -1.77 -11.65
CA TYR A 151 22.14 -2.77 -11.45
C TYR A 151 22.10 -3.85 -12.54
N THR A 152 22.87 -3.66 -13.60
CA THR A 152 22.99 -4.64 -14.69
C THR A 152 23.35 -6.03 -14.16
N GLY A 153 22.45 -7.02 -14.33
CA GLY A 153 22.70 -8.43 -14.01
C GLY A 153 21.91 -9.01 -12.83
N GLN A 154 21.05 -8.23 -12.17
CA GLN A 154 20.16 -8.72 -11.11
C GLN A 154 18.71 -8.78 -11.61
N THR A 155 17.90 -9.66 -11.01
CA THR A 155 16.45 -9.63 -11.17
C THR A 155 15.77 -9.02 -9.96
N THR A 156 14.66 -8.37 -10.22
CA THR A 156 13.83 -7.72 -9.20
C THR A 156 12.77 -8.69 -8.73
N LEU A 157 12.64 -8.81 -7.42
CA LEU A 157 11.65 -9.63 -6.75
C LEU A 157 10.69 -8.75 -5.94
N SER A 158 9.41 -9.09 -5.98
CA SER A 158 8.41 -8.56 -5.05
C SER A 158 7.98 -9.63 -4.06
N TYR A 159 7.84 -9.28 -2.79
CA TYR A 159 7.27 -10.17 -1.79
C TYR A 159 5.85 -10.59 -2.19
N LYS A 160 5.53 -11.88 -2.07
CA LYS A 160 4.14 -12.36 -2.05
C LYS A 160 3.45 -12.03 -0.73
N TYR A 161 4.24 -12.02 0.33
CA TYR A 161 3.86 -11.75 1.70
C TYR A 161 5.11 -11.39 2.48
N ILE A 162 4.96 -10.65 3.58
CA ILE A 162 6.04 -10.40 4.53
C ILE A 162 5.77 -11.23 5.78
N THR A 163 6.81 -11.86 6.32
CA THR A 163 6.68 -12.67 7.53
C THR A 163 7.10 -11.91 8.76
N GLY A 164 6.70 -12.41 9.91
CA GLY A 164 7.15 -11.89 11.19
C GLY A 164 6.96 -12.90 12.30
N PHE A 165 7.50 -12.57 13.46
CA PHE A 165 7.60 -13.46 14.61
C PHE A 165 7.34 -12.69 15.89
N PHE A 166 6.52 -13.29 16.74
CA PHE A 166 6.25 -12.85 18.09
C PHE A 166 7.01 -13.72 19.08
N SER A 167 7.68 -13.09 20.04
CA SER A 167 8.46 -13.79 21.07
C SER A 167 8.34 -13.12 22.43
N ASP A 168 8.60 -13.90 23.49
CA ASP A 168 8.69 -13.43 24.87
C ASP A 168 10.06 -12.82 25.20
N THR A 169 11.08 -13.08 24.39
CA THR A 169 12.42 -12.48 24.47
C THR A 169 12.89 -11.97 23.11
N SER A 170 13.69 -10.89 23.12
CA SER A 170 14.34 -10.38 21.90
C SER A 170 15.18 -11.47 21.23
N ILE A 171 15.11 -11.54 19.90
CA ILE A 171 15.91 -12.47 19.10
C ILE A 171 17.25 -11.86 18.67
N ALA A 172 17.54 -10.61 19.06
CA ALA A 172 18.74 -9.91 18.65
C ALA A 172 20.01 -10.68 19.05
N THR A 173 20.80 -11.04 18.04
CA THR A 173 22.08 -11.74 18.22
C THR A 173 23.17 -10.82 17.73
N PHE A 174 23.53 -9.81 18.51
CA PHE A 174 24.72 -9.01 18.21
C PHE A 174 25.96 -9.86 18.54
N PRO A 175 26.75 -10.35 17.57
CA PRO A 175 28.05 -10.91 17.91
C PRO A 175 29.00 -9.80 18.34
N SER A 176 29.81 -10.09 19.35
CA SER A 176 31.08 -9.42 19.54
C SER A 176 31.94 -9.60 18.28
N GLN A 177 32.15 -8.54 17.52
CA GLN A 177 33.29 -8.32 16.60
C GLN A 177 33.57 -9.31 15.44
N ASP A 178 32.65 -10.18 15.00
CA ASP A 178 32.85 -10.95 13.76
C ASP A 178 32.01 -10.38 12.59
N HIS A 179 32.65 -9.53 11.79
CA HIS A 179 32.09 -8.82 10.63
C HIS A 179 31.76 -9.72 9.40
N GLY A 180 31.50 -11.01 9.58
CA GLY A 180 31.55 -11.98 8.48
C GLY A 180 30.32 -12.86 8.26
N LEU A 181 29.40 -12.98 9.22
CA LEU A 181 28.31 -13.95 9.13
C LEU A 181 26.95 -13.26 9.16
N VAL A 182 26.20 -13.44 8.08
CA VAL A 182 24.79 -13.05 7.99
C VAL A 182 24.00 -14.00 8.88
N TYR A 183 23.35 -13.47 9.92
CA TYR A 183 22.51 -14.24 10.83
C TYR A 183 21.12 -14.38 10.21
N TYR A 184 20.89 -15.53 9.56
CA TYR A 184 19.57 -15.95 9.15
C TYR A 184 18.91 -16.63 10.35
N TYR A 185 17.70 -16.19 10.70
CA TYR A 185 16.93 -16.84 11.74
C TYR A 185 16.14 -18.00 11.15
N ASP A 186 16.31 -19.19 11.74
CA ASP A 186 15.59 -20.40 11.34
C ASP A 186 14.29 -20.62 12.15
N PHE A 187 13.71 -19.54 12.69
CA PHE A 187 12.43 -19.58 13.39
C PHE A 187 11.28 -19.70 12.39
N TYR A 188 10.26 -20.50 12.74
CA TYR A 188 9.01 -20.50 12.00
C TYR A 188 8.26 -19.18 12.25
N PRO A 189 7.79 -18.49 11.21
CA PRO A 189 7.11 -17.22 11.38
C PRO A 189 5.79 -17.41 12.12
N SER A 190 5.49 -16.50 13.04
CA SER A 190 4.19 -16.44 13.73
C SER A 190 3.08 -16.04 12.76
N PHE A 191 3.39 -15.26 11.72
CA PHE A 191 2.42 -14.82 10.73
C PHE A 191 3.03 -14.60 9.34
N LYS A 192 2.14 -14.57 8.33
CA LYS A 192 2.43 -14.14 6.96
C LYS A 192 1.42 -13.05 6.61
N ALA A 193 1.88 -11.82 6.41
CA ALA A 193 1.04 -10.69 6.07
C ALA A 193 0.91 -10.56 4.55
N TYR A 194 -0.33 -10.40 4.09
CA TYR A 194 -0.69 -10.31 2.68
C TYR A 194 -1.38 -8.97 2.39
N SER A 195 -1.32 -8.53 1.14
CA SER A 195 -2.17 -7.45 0.63
C SER A 195 -3.63 -7.90 0.66
N SER A 196 -4.55 -6.94 0.80
CA SER A 196 -6.00 -7.20 0.91
C SER A 196 -6.58 -7.95 -0.28
N ASP A 197 -6.07 -7.70 -1.49
CA ASP A 197 -6.45 -8.37 -2.72
C ASP A 197 -5.54 -9.56 -3.07
N SER A 198 -4.58 -9.88 -2.20
CA SER A 198 -3.52 -10.87 -2.42
C SER A 198 -2.76 -10.64 -3.74
N SER A 199 -2.79 -9.41 -4.25
CA SER A 199 -2.02 -9.00 -5.41
C SER A 199 -0.56 -8.77 -5.03
N TYR A 200 0.29 -8.84 -6.03
CA TYR A 200 1.71 -8.62 -5.91
C TYR A 200 2.00 -7.12 -5.76
N VAL A 201 2.98 -6.78 -4.92
CA VAL A 201 3.32 -5.40 -4.58
C VAL A 201 4.20 -4.81 -5.69
N VAL A 202 3.56 -4.34 -6.76
CA VAL A 202 4.24 -3.65 -7.88
C VAL A 202 3.86 -2.18 -8.00
N ASP A 203 2.93 -1.69 -7.16
CA ASP A 203 2.68 -0.25 -7.10
C ASP A 203 3.90 0.43 -6.48
N THR A 204 4.50 1.33 -7.24
CA THR A 204 5.67 2.10 -6.82
C THR A 204 5.34 3.50 -6.35
N LEU A 205 4.06 3.90 -6.42
CA LEU A 205 3.61 5.23 -6.03
C LEU A 205 2.82 5.18 -4.72
N ASN A 206 1.93 4.21 -4.59
CA ASN A 206 1.05 4.09 -3.45
C ASN A 206 1.63 3.11 -2.43
N TRP A 207 1.31 3.38 -1.16
CA TRP A 207 1.51 2.43 -0.09
C TRP A 207 0.39 1.39 -0.11
N ILE A 208 0.76 0.12 -0.01
CA ILE A 208 -0.16 -1.02 0.03
C ILE A 208 -0.17 -1.55 1.44
N ARG A 209 -1.35 -1.66 2.04
CA ARG A 209 -1.50 -2.25 3.37
C ARG A 209 -1.34 -3.76 3.30
N MET A 210 -0.54 -4.29 4.21
CA MET A 210 -0.35 -5.71 4.45
C MET A 210 -0.95 -6.05 5.80
N SER A 211 -1.63 -7.19 5.91
CA SER A 211 -2.20 -7.62 7.19
C SER A 211 -2.19 -9.13 7.39
N SER A 212 -2.20 -9.54 8.65
CA SER A 212 -2.30 -10.94 9.05
C SER A 212 -3.05 -11.09 10.38
N GLN A 213 -3.86 -12.15 10.48
CA GLN A 213 -4.48 -12.55 11.73
C GLN A 213 -3.56 -13.51 12.48
N TYR A 214 -3.35 -13.27 13.77
CA TYR A 214 -2.54 -14.11 14.64
C TYR A 214 -3.30 -14.49 15.91
N THR A 215 -3.20 -15.76 16.33
CA THR A 215 -3.69 -16.22 17.64
C THR A 215 -2.50 -16.35 18.58
N ALA A 216 -2.46 -15.53 19.62
CA ALA A 216 -1.35 -15.50 20.57
C ALA A 216 -1.31 -16.76 21.44
N ILE A 217 -0.10 -17.24 21.69
CA ILE A 217 0.21 -18.30 22.65
C ILE A 217 0.15 -17.74 24.07
N GLY A 218 0.52 -16.47 24.24
CA GLY A 218 0.56 -15.74 25.50
C GLY A 218 2.00 -15.55 25.98
N GLY A 219 2.33 -14.34 26.43
CA GLY A 219 3.67 -13.98 26.92
C GLY A 219 4.55 -13.29 25.87
N GLU A 220 4.11 -13.23 24.62
CA GLU A 220 4.84 -12.55 23.56
C GLU A 220 4.84 -11.03 23.80
N ARG A 221 6.02 -10.42 23.77
CA ARG A 221 6.20 -8.97 24.00
C ARG A 221 7.18 -8.33 23.02
N PHE A 222 7.76 -9.09 22.10
CA PHE A 222 8.58 -8.61 21.00
C PHE A 222 7.92 -8.94 19.67
N LEU A 223 8.04 -8.01 18.72
CA LEU A 223 7.66 -8.20 17.33
C LEU A 223 8.90 -8.08 16.47
N THR A 224 9.21 -9.11 15.68
CA THR A 224 10.18 -9.04 14.58
C THR A 224 9.46 -9.09 13.24
N ILE A 225 9.82 -8.21 12.31
CA ILE A 225 9.36 -8.21 10.91
C ILE A 225 10.54 -8.44 9.98
N GLY A 226 10.36 -9.31 8.98
CA GLY A 226 11.32 -9.56 7.92
C GLY A 226 11.18 -10.99 7.36
N SER A 227 12.12 -11.42 6.53
CA SER A 227 11.94 -12.63 5.72
C SER A 227 12.34 -13.91 6.48
N LEU A 228 11.50 -14.37 7.40
CA LEU A 228 11.67 -15.63 8.16
C LEU A 228 11.15 -16.83 7.37
N LYS A 229 11.95 -17.92 7.29
CA LYS A 229 11.65 -19.18 6.55
C LYS A 229 11.12 -18.95 5.15
N ILE A 230 11.79 -18.09 4.40
CA ILE A 230 11.41 -17.76 3.03
C ILE A 230 12.35 -18.42 2.01
N SER A 231 11.87 -18.58 0.78
CA SER A 231 12.65 -19.03 -0.37
C SER A 231 12.39 -18.12 -1.57
N ARG A 232 13.21 -18.23 -2.63
CA ARG A 232 12.98 -17.45 -3.85
C ARG A 232 11.60 -17.70 -4.47
N SER A 233 11.02 -18.88 -4.32
CA SER A 233 9.66 -19.18 -4.82
C SER A 233 8.54 -18.44 -4.10
N ASP A 234 8.82 -17.81 -2.96
CA ASP A 234 7.88 -16.97 -2.22
C ASP A 234 7.84 -15.52 -2.73
N PHE A 235 8.47 -15.25 -3.88
CA PHE A 235 8.49 -13.95 -4.54
C PHE A 235 7.81 -14.00 -5.90
N TYR A 236 7.33 -12.85 -6.34
CA TYR A 236 7.03 -12.58 -7.74
C TYR A 236 8.29 -12.06 -8.42
N ILE A 237 8.58 -12.61 -9.60
CA ILE A 237 9.72 -12.17 -10.41
C ILE A 237 9.22 -11.06 -11.33
N ILE A 238 9.77 -9.86 -11.18
CA ILE A 238 9.34 -8.68 -11.95
C ILE A 238 10.06 -8.60 -13.31
N SER A 239 11.36 -8.93 -13.36
CA SER A 239 12.17 -8.70 -14.56
C SER A 239 12.71 -9.97 -15.20
N ASN A 240 13.81 -10.53 -14.70
CA ASN A 240 14.51 -11.66 -15.33
C ASN A 240 14.45 -12.94 -14.48
N PRO A 241 13.63 -13.95 -14.84
CA PRO A 241 13.53 -15.19 -14.06
C PRO A 241 14.81 -16.04 -14.07
N SER A 242 15.67 -15.87 -15.07
CA SER A 242 16.90 -16.65 -15.22
C SER A 242 18.12 -16.02 -14.55
N ALA A 243 17.98 -14.84 -13.92
CA ALA A 243 19.10 -14.20 -13.25
C ALA A 243 19.52 -14.96 -11.98
N LYS A 244 20.82 -15.23 -11.87
CA LYS A 244 21.43 -15.86 -10.69
C LYS A 244 21.42 -14.97 -9.46
N HIS A 245 21.51 -13.66 -9.66
CA HIS A 245 21.39 -12.66 -8.62
C HIS A 245 19.97 -12.09 -8.61
N ALA A 246 19.37 -12.02 -7.43
CA ALA A 246 18.05 -11.44 -7.27
C ALA A 246 18.00 -10.52 -6.05
N LEU A 247 17.16 -9.50 -6.11
CA LEU A 247 17.00 -8.52 -5.05
C LEU A 247 15.50 -8.25 -4.81
N ALA A 248 15.07 -8.33 -3.55
CA ALA A 248 13.78 -7.87 -3.08
C ALA A 248 14.03 -6.68 -2.15
N VAL A 249 13.38 -5.55 -2.42
CA VAL A 249 13.47 -4.34 -1.59
C VAL A 249 12.10 -3.71 -1.51
N HIS A 250 11.61 -3.50 -0.29
CA HIS A 250 10.34 -2.85 -0.02
C HIS A 250 10.51 -1.87 1.13
N PHE A 251 9.89 -0.71 1.01
CA PHE A 251 9.70 0.16 2.15
C PHE A 251 8.58 -0.36 3.04
N ILE A 252 8.66 -0.08 4.33
CA ILE A 252 7.68 -0.37 5.35
C ILE A 252 7.44 0.86 6.22
N ASP A 253 6.18 1.12 6.52
CA ASP A 253 5.71 2.22 7.38
C ASP A 253 4.44 1.83 8.15
N ASP A 254 4.10 2.59 9.18
CA ASP A 254 2.88 2.47 9.99
C ASP A 254 2.58 1.06 10.51
N VAL A 255 3.51 0.51 11.30
CA VAL A 255 3.37 -0.82 11.88
C VAL A 255 2.38 -0.81 13.04
N ALA A 256 1.39 -1.69 13.00
CA ALA A 256 0.40 -1.85 14.05
C ALA A 256 0.18 -3.30 14.46
N VAL A 257 0.00 -3.48 15.78
CA VAL A 257 -0.50 -4.71 16.38
C VAL A 257 -1.62 -4.33 17.33
N TYR A 258 -2.80 -4.90 17.16
CA TYR A 258 -3.93 -4.62 18.05
C TYR A 258 -4.80 -5.86 18.26
N LYS A 259 -5.44 -5.92 19.43
CA LYS A 259 -6.31 -7.03 19.82
C LYS A 259 -7.58 -7.03 18.96
N GLY A 260 -7.99 -8.22 18.51
CA GLY A 260 -9.17 -8.43 17.68
C GLY A 260 -8.85 -8.78 16.24
N LYS A 261 -9.87 -8.66 15.38
CA LYS A 261 -9.76 -8.98 13.96
C LYS A 261 -9.13 -7.85 13.17
N CYS A 262 -8.42 -8.19 12.10
CA CYS A 262 -7.95 -7.19 11.16
C CYS A 262 -9.10 -6.38 10.57
N ARG A 263 -8.91 -5.06 10.47
CA ARG A 263 -9.85 -4.15 9.81
C ARG A 263 -9.93 -4.53 8.34
N GLU A 264 -11.13 -4.76 7.82
CA GLU A 264 -11.32 -4.90 6.38
C GLU A 264 -10.96 -3.58 5.69
N GLU A 265 -10.29 -3.63 4.53
CA GLU A 265 -10.17 -2.42 3.72
C GLU A 265 -11.56 -2.04 3.24
N GLU A 266 -11.96 -0.80 3.48
CA GLU A 266 -12.96 -0.18 2.63
C GLU A 266 -12.37 -0.20 1.22
N LYS A 267 -12.83 -1.11 0.37
CA LYS A 267 -12.51 -1.09 -1.06
C LYS A 267 -13.02 0.25 -1.59
N GLN A 268 -12.15 1.26 -1.64
CA GLN A 268 -12.47 2.50 -2.34
C GLN A 268 -12.64 2.11 -3.80
N GLN A 269 -13.89 2.10 -4.24
CA GLN A 269 -14.23 1.75 -5.59
C GLN A 269 -13.74 2.88 -6.51
N LYS A 270 -12.52 2.70 -7.03
CA LYS A 270 -11.86 3.66 -7.91
C LYS A 270 -12.80 3.96 -9.08
N THR A 271 -13.17 5.22 -9.25
CA THR A 271 -14.01 5.65 -10.36
C THR A 271 -13.20 5.66 -11.64
N PHE A 272 -13.62 4.91 -12.65
CA PHE A 272 -12.98 4.87 -13.97
C PHE A 272 -14.02 4.62 -15.06
N PHE A 273 -13.75 4.99 -16.32
CA PHE A 273 -14.68 4.82 -17.44
C PHE A 273 -13.92 4.66 -18.76
N ASN A 274 -14.25 3.62 -19.53
CA ASN A 274 -13.68 3.31 -20.84
C ASN A 274 -14.76 2.77 -21.77
N LEU A 275 -15.09 3.51 -22.84
CA LEU A 275 -16.09 3.11 -23.84
C LEU A 275 -15.45 2.48 -25.07
N TYR A 276 -15.95 1.33 -25.52
CA TYR A 276 -15.49 0.67 -26.74
C TYR A 276 -16.58 -0.16 -27.45
N PRO A 277 -16.48 -0.39 -28.76
CA PRO A 277 -15.56 0.29 -29.68
C PRO A 277 -16.02 1.74 -29.94
N ASN A 278 -15.08 2.65 -30.22
CA ASN A 278 -15.40 4.00 -30.68
C ASN A 278 -14.40 4.41 -31.79
N PRO A 279 -14.82 4.51 -33.07
CA PRO A 279 -16.19 4.35 -33.57
C PRO A 279 -16.76 2.93 -33.42
N GLY A 280 -18.09 2.80 -33.34
CA GLY A 280 -18.78 1.51 -33.20
C GLY A 280 -19.97 1.36 -34.14
N SER A 281 -20.38 0.12 -34.43
CA SER A 281 -21.42 -0.23 -35.40
C SER A 281 -22.83 -0.39 -34.81
N GLY A 282 -23.00 -0.11 -33.52
CA GLY A 282 -24.32 -0.12 -32.86
C GLY A 282 -24.34 -0.79 -31.50
N VAL A 283 -23.37 -1.64 -31.16
CA VAL A 283 -23.25 -2.25 -29.84
C VAL A 283 -22.00 -1.72 -29.15
N PHE A 284 -22.16 -1.20 -27.94
CA PHE A 284 -21.09 -0.57 -27.17
C PHE A 284 -20.95 -1.22 -25.80
N SER A 285 -19.74 -1.12 -25.26
CA SER A 285 -19.36 -1.62 -23.95
C SER A 285 -18.72 -0.49 -23.17
N LEU A 286 -19.27 -0.18 -22.01
CA LEU A 286 -18.68 0.73 -21.04
C LEU A 286 -18.05 -0.10 -19.94
N ASN A 287 -16.72 -0.08 -19.84
CA ASN A 287 -15.98 -0.60 -18.70
C ASN A 287 -15.85 0.52 -17.67
N TYR A 288 -16.35 0.33 -16.44
CA TYR A 288 -16.47 1.41 -15.47
C TYR A 288 -16.28 0.97 -14.02
N GLY A 289 -16.02 1.94 -13.15
CA GLY A 289 -16.14 1.84 -11.71
C GLY A 289 -16.90 3.06 -11.17
N VAL A 290 -17.90 2.84 -10.32
CA VAL A 290 -18.66 3.90 -9.63
C VAL A 290 -18.85 3.53 -8.17
N ALA A 291 -18.72 4.50 -7.25
CA ALA A 291 -18.83 4.25 -5.81
C ALA A 291 -20.26 3.93 -5.33
N GLN A 292 -21.26 4.38 -6.09
CA GLN A 292 -22.68 4.10 -5.88
C GLN A 292 -23.35 3.92 -7.24
N ASN A 293 -24.56 3.34 -7.27
CA ASN A 293 -25.32 3.22 -8.51
C ASN A 293 -25.44 4.58 -9.21
N ALA A 294 -25.16 4.59 -10.50
CA ALA A 294 -25.11 5.79 -11.33
C ALA A 294 -26.05 5.65 -12.54
N GLN A 295 -26.35 6.75 -13.23
CA GLN A 295 -27.19 6.76 -14.42
C GLN A 295 -26.31 6.95 -15.67
N LEU A 296 -26.38 6.01 -16.59
CA LEU A 296 -25.85 6.12 -17.94
C LEU A 296 -26.90 6.78 -18.83
N VAL A 297 -26.53 7.91 -19.43
CA VAL A 297 -27.39 8.65 -20.35
C VAL A 297 -26.68 8.90 -21.66
N VAL A 298 -27.32 8.58 -22.78
CA VAL A 298 -26.80 8.91 -24.11
C VAL A 298 -27.70 9.91 -24.80
N TYR A 299 -27.10 10.95 -25.37
CA TYR A 299 -27.76 12.01 -26.12
C TYR A 299 -27.32 11.97 -27.60
N ASP A 300 -28.24 12.31 -28.50
CA ASP A 300 -27.88 12.65 -29.87
C ASP A 300 -27.31 14.08 -30.00
N ILE A 301 -26.92 14.49 -31.21
CA ILE A 301 -26.37 15.84 -31.47
C ILE A 301 -27.35 16.99 -31.19
N LEU A 302 -28.66 16.71 -31.12
CA LEU A 302 -29.69 17.70 -30.80
C LEU A 302 -29.97 17.75 -29.29
N GLY A 303 -29.26 16.95 -28.49
CA GLY A 303 -29.44 16.87 -27.04
C GLY A 303 -30.63 16.01 -26.61
N ARG A 304 -31.22 15.21 -27.52
CA ARG A 304 -32.32 14.30 -27.16
C ARG A 304 -31.75 13.04 -26.54
N THR A 305 -32.31 12.61 -25.40
CA THR A 305 -31.95 11.35 -24.76
C THR A 305 -32.39 10.17 -25.64
N VAL A 306 -31.43 9.32 -26.04
CA VAL A 306 -31.67 8.11 -26.83
C VAL A 306 -31.46 6.82 -26.02
N LEU A 307 -30.81 6.91 -24.86
CA LEU A 307 -30.63 5.82 -23.92
C LEU A 307 -30.58 6.37 -22.49
N TYR A 308 -31.20 5.65 -21.56
CA TYR A 308 -31.17 5.95 -20.12
C TYR A 308 -31.22 4.63 -19.35
N GLU A 309 -30.12 4.29 -18.67
CA GLU A 309 -29.95 3.01 -17.99
C GLU A 309 -29.20 3.19 -16.67
N THR A 310 -29.38 2.28 -15.72
CA THR A 310 -28.68 2.31 -14.44
C THR A 310 -27.40 1.47 -14.49
N LEU A 311 -26.29 2.05 -14.04
CA LEU A 311 -25.03 1.38 -13.78
C LEU A 311 -25.01 0.96 -12.31
N ALA A 312 -24.86 -0.34 -12.04
CA ALA A 312 -24.78 -0.86 -10.68
C ALA A 312 -23.34 -0.75 -10.16
N ALA A 313 -23.17 -0.33 -8.91
CA ALA A 313 -21.85 -0.18 -8.30
C ALA A 313 -21.09 -1.51 -8.29
N ASP A 314 -21.74 -2.66 -8.10
CA ASP A 314 -21.09 -3.97 -8.04
C ASP A 314 -20.68 -4.56 -9.40
N LYS A 315 -20.81 -3.79 -10.50
CA LYS A 315 -20.45 -4.22 -11.86
C LYS A 315 -19.31 -3.39 -12.41
N VAL A 316 -18.55 -4.00 -13.32
CA VAL A 316 -17.40 -3.35 -13.99
C VAL A 316 -17.60 -3.18 -15.50
N LEU A 317 -18.64 -3.78 -16.07
CA LEU A 317 -18.90 -3.78 -17.50
C LEU A 317 -20.40 -3.68 -17.77
N HIS A 318 -20.78 -2.77 -18.66
CA HIS A 318 -22.16 -2.60 -19.10
C HIS A 318 -22.23 -2.52 -20.63
N HIS A 319 -23.16 -3.28 -21.22
CA HIS A 319 -23.36 -3.30 -22.66
C HIS A 319 -24.67 -2.60 -23.01
N PHE A 320 -24.63 -1.72 -24.01
CA PHE A 320 -25.81 -1.01 -24.50
C PHE A 320 -25.85 -0.98 -26.03
N ASN A 321 -27.06 -0.90 -26.58
CA ASN A 321 -27.30 -1.10 -28.01
C ASN A 321 -28.02 0.11 -28.63
N LEU A 322 -27.36 0.75 -29.57
CA LEU A 322 -27.84 1.85 -30.40
C LEU A 322 -27.98 1.47 -31.88
N SER A 323 -28.07 0.17 -32.20
CA SER A 323 -28.20 -0.35 -33.57
C SER A 323 -29.50 0.07 -34.27
N GLN A 324 -30.46 0.66 -33.55
CA GLN A 324 -31.67 1.24 -34.14
C GLN A 324 -31.53 2.75 -34.39
N MET A 325 -30.44 3.37 -33.94
CA MET A 325 -30.20 4.80 -34.09
C MET A 325 -29.44 5.11 -35.38
N SER A 326 -29.62 6.33 -35.90
CA SER A 326 -28.93 6.79 -37.12
C SER A 326 -27.42 6.92 -36.93
N ASN A 327 -26.64 6.68 -37.97
CA ASN A 327 -25.20 6.95 -37.94
C ASN A 327 -24.95 8.43 -37.62
N GLY A 328 -23.98 8.70 -36.75
CA GLY A 328 -23.73 10.06 -36.27
C GLY A 328 -22.96 10.11 -34.96
N MET A 329 -22.75 11.34 -34.48
CA MET A 329 -22.09 11.60 -33.20
C MET A 329 -23.10 11.56 -32.06
N TYR A 330 -22.69 11.00 -30.93
CA TYR A 330 -23.48 10.90 -29.70
C TYR A 330 -22.64 11.34 -28.50
N PHE A 331 -23.33 11.73 -27.42
CA PHE A 331 -22.72 12.11 -26.15
C PHE A 331 -23.18 11.17 -25.05
N LEU A 332 -22.25 10.47 -24.42
CA LEU A 332 -22.46 9.65 -23.24
C LEU A 332 -22.18 10.46 -21.98
N LYS A 333 -23.04 10.36 -20.98
CA LYS A 333 -22.82 10.86 -19.61
C LYS A 333 -23.04 9.76 -18.59
N VAL A 334 -22.25 9.77 -17.51
CA VAL A 334 -22.55 9.03 -16.29
C VAL A 334 -22.81 10.02 -15.17
N ILE A 335 -23.95 9.90 -14.51
CA ILE A 335 -24.44 10.85 -13.50
C ILE A 335 -24.59 10.12 -12.16
N SER A 336 -24.09 10.69 -11.08
CA SER A 336 -24.21 10.14 -9.73
C SER A 336 -25.66 10.22 -9.23
N LYS A 337 -25.92 9.62 -8.06
CA LYS A 337 -27.22 9.75 -7.37
C LYS A 337 -27.53 11.20 -6.97
N ASP A 338 -26.50 12.02 -6.76
CA ASP A 338 -26.60 13.41 -6.33
C ASP A 338 -26.58 14.39 -7.51
N ASP A 339 -26.91 13.90 -8.72
CA ASP A 339 -26.91 14.65 -9.99
C ASP A 339 -25.53 15.22 -10.41
N GLU A 340 -24.43 14.72 -9.83
CA GLU A 340 -23.08 15.09 -10.25
C GLU A 340 -22.68 14.36 -11.53
N ASN A 341 -22.07 15.07 -12.47
CA ASN A 341 -21.54 14.47 -13.69
C ASN A 341 -20.20 13.76 -13.38
N LEU A 342 -20.22 12.43 -13.34
CA LEU A 342 -19.06 11.58 -13.09
C LEU A 342 -18.20 11.35 -14.35
N TYR A 343 -18.82 11.35 -15.52
CA TYR A 343 -18.14 11.09 -16.78
C TYR A 343 -18.89 11.67 -17.98
N SER A 344 -18.15 12.15 -18.97
CA SER A 344 -18.73 12.58 -20.25
C SER A 344 -17.80 12.23 -21.40
N GLN A 345 -18.34 11.62 -22.45
CA GLN A 345 -17.58 11.27 -23.66
C GLN A 345 -18.43 11.42 -24.92
N LYS A 346 -17.85 11.98 -25.97
CA LYS A 346 -18.42 11.90 -27.32
C LYS A 346 -17.96 10.63 -28.03
N PHE A 347 -18.85 9.98 -28.77
CA PHE A 347 -18.52 8.79 -29.55
C PHE A 347 -19.26 8.75 -30.88
N LEU A 348 -18.74 7.95 -31.81
CA LEU A 348 -19.24 7.86 -33.18
C LEU A 348 -19.94 6.51 -33.42
N LEU A 349 -21.19 6.57 -33.86
CA LEU A 349 -21.93 5.43 -34.41
C LEU A 349 -21.77 5.45 -35.95
N GLN A 350 -21.08 4.46 -36.49
CA GLN A 350 -20.83 4.31 -37.91
C GLN A 350 -20.93 2.83 -38.29
N ARG A 351 -21.81 2.52 -39.24
CA ARG A 351 -22.00 1.18 -39.80
C ARG A 351 -21.27 1.01 -41.11
#